data_AF-A0A7W7BNX3-F1
#
_entry.id   AF-A0A7W7BNX3-F1
#
_cell.length_a   1.000
_cell.length_b   1.000
_cell.length_c   1.000
_cell.angle_alpha   90.00
_cell.angle_beta   90.00
_cell.angle_gamma   90.00
#
_symmetry.space_group_name_H-M   'P 1'
#
loop_
_entity.id
_entity.type
_entity.pdbx_description
1 polymer ?
#
loop_
_entity_poly.entity_id
_entity_poly.type
_entity_poly.pdbx_seq_one_letter_code
_entity_poly.pdbx_strand_id
1 'polypeptide(L)'
;MAVVIFTYVLLWGLEGAARKWLPGADQLFYLLRDGLLLISIAWVAFVVKRPRRRSRWVVVFWLATLLLVALGALSVLAETNTVVGAALGARAYLAPVLLVLFISQFGTADSISTIRRAIFLLVMVNLPVVTVQVLSPVGAAINLQVGGDESIFVNGGTTVRASGTFSAPAGLLTFVGLGVAVALGGLGSKSERSRSVVSLLGLLFIAVLSGSRGAILQSLIVLGVFLLISLIRGSMSSTLRAFGIVAAACAVIAASAIAFPTVIDSFRQRFIDASQSEDTSGRILNDAFGFLTAPFVLIGDGPGSHQIAAVTVTGGQWIEVETLRWTAELGVIGFALAIFKLGVALWAIAYLVTRAAAASMQTVPLVTLLAYTATAGSLTQQPSVQGGVAILIAATWLSIKLDARNSLIHGTYADGEQHAMEQSAKTVASRRAGIRRLAERSATWPSR
;
A
#
# COMPACT_ATOMS: atom_id res chain seq x y z
N MET A 1 7.63 19.11 -0.61
CA MET A 1 6.67 18.00 -0.33
C MET A 1 6.58 17.03 -1.48
N ALA A 2 6.07 17.45 -2.64
CA ALA A 2 5.97 16.58 -3.82
C ALA A 2 7.34 15.96 -4.19
N VAL A 3 8.41 16.77 -4.23
CA VAL A 3 9.77 16.26 -4.46
C VAL A 3 10.17 15.18 -3.44
N VAL A 4 9.99 15.43 -2.14
CA VAL A 4 10.33 14.46 -1.08
C VAL A 4 9.58 13.13 -1.25
N ILE A 5 8.27 13.19 -1.49
CA ILE A 5 7.44 11.99 -1.68
C ILE A 5 7.84 11.25 -2.95
N PHE A 6 8.03 11.98 -4.05
CA PHE A 6 8.45 11.42 -5.33
C PHE A 6 9.81 10.72 -5.18
N THR A 7 10.81 11.41 -4.62
CA THR A 7 12.14 10.88 -4.36
C THR A 7 12.09 9.68 -3.41
N TYR A 8 11.29 9.71 -2.35
CA TYR A 8 11.13 8.57 -1.45
C TYR A 8 10.62 7.33 -2.20
N VAL A 9 9.59 7.48 -3.04
CA VAL A 9 9.03 6.36 -3.81
C VAL A 9 10.07 5.83 -4.81
N LEU A 10 10.84 6.72 -5.46
CA LEU A 10 11.92 6.28 -6.36
C LEU A 10 13.05 5.57 -5.63
N LEU A 11 13.50 6.10 -4.48
CA LEU A 11 14.50 5.44 -3.65
C LEU A 11 14.03 4.05 -3.24
N TRP A 12 12.78 3.90 -2.81
CA TRP A 12 12.18 2.62 -2.50
C TRP A 12 12.19 1.64 -3.69
N GLY A 13 11.80 2.11 -4.87
CA GLY A 13 11.76 1.27 -6.08
C GLY A 13 13.14 0.88 -6.60
N LEU A 14 14.16 1.73 -6.44
CA LEU A 14 15.51 1.53 -7.00
C LEU A 14 16.51 0.96 -6.00
N GLU A 15 16.16 0.93 -4.71
CA GLU A 15 17.00 0.38 -3.63
C GLU A 15 17.54 -1.00 -3.99
N GLY A 16 16.68 -1.92 -4.43
CA GLY A 16 17.11 -3.28 -4.76
C GLY A 16 18.08 -3.39 -5.93
N ALA A 17 17.92 -2.55 -6.96
CA ALA A 17 18.83 -2.48 -8.09
C ALA A 17 20.23 -2.05 -7.64
N ALA A 18 20.30 -1.04 -6.76
CA ALA A 18 21.56 -0.65 -6.15
C ALA A 18 22.17 -1.79 -5.33
N ARG A 19 21.38 -2.50 -4.52
CA ARG A 19 21.92 -3.63 -3.73
C ARG A 19 22.48 -4.77 -4.57
N LYS A 20 21.87 -5.04 -5.72
CA LYS A 20 22.25 -6.15 -6.61
C LYS A 20 23.44 -5.81 -7.50
N TRP A 21 23.46 -4.59 -8.02
CA TRP A 21 24.35 -4.21 -9.11
C TRP A 21 25.44 -3.23 -8.67
N LEU A 22 25.38 -2.71 -7.44
CA LEU A 22 26.38 -1.83 -6.83
C LEU A 22 26.78 -2.39 -5.45
N PRO A 23 27.83 -3.23 -5.38
CA PRO A 23 28.32 -3.77 -4.10
C PRO A 23 28.59 -2.66 -3.07
N GLY A 24 28.08 -2.82 -1.85
CA GLY A 24 28.24 -1.85 -0.75
C GLY A 24 27.31 -0.63 -0.76
N ALA A 25 26.45 -0.47 -1.79
CA ALA A 25 25.50 0.65 -1.85
C ALA A 25 24.21 0.43 -1.02
N ASP A 26 24.02 -0.74 -0.43
CA ASP A 26 22.77 -1.15 0.22
C ASP A 26 22.45 -0.33 1.48
N GLN A 27 23.44 -0.15 2.35
CA GLN A 27 23.29 0.66 3.56
C GLN A 27 23.07 2.14 3.23
N LEU A 28 23.66 2.62 2.14
CA LEU A 28 23.52 4.01 1.71
C LEU A 28 22.07 4.32 1.33
N PHE A 29 21.39 3.47 0.56
CA PHE A 29 19.99 3.72 0.17
C PHE A 29 19.04 3.74 1.36
N TYR A 30 19.27 2.87 2.36
CA TYR A 30 18.54 2.87 3.62
C TYR A 30 18.67 4.20 4.36
N LEU A 31 19.91 4.65 4.56
CA LEU A 31 20.21 5.90 5.25
C LEU A 31 19.70 7.11 4.46
N LEU A 32 19.81 7.10 3.13
CA LEU A 32 19.29 8.16 2.28
C LEU A 32 17.77 8.26 2.35
N ARG A 33 17.05 7.12 2.30
CA ARG A 33 15.58 7.10 2.34
C ARG A 33 15.04 7.61 3.68
N ASP A 34 15.58 7.08 4.79
CA ASP A 34 15.11 7.43 6.13
C ASP A 34 15.60 8.83 6.52
N GLY A 35 16.86 9.14 6.18
CA GLY A 35 17.47 10.46 6.35
C GLY A 35 16.77 11.56 5.55
N LEU A 36 16.34 11.29 4.31
CA LEU A 36 15.53 12.21 3.51
C LEU A 36 14.27 12.64 4.27
N LEU A 37 13.57 11.70 4.91
CA LEU A 37 12.36 12.01 5.69
C LEU A 37 12.70 12.79 6.95
N LEU A 38 13.70 12.36 7.73
CA LEU A 38 14.11 13.06 8.96
C LEU A 38 14.57 14.50 8.69
N ILE A 39 15.45 14.68 7.70
CA ILE A 39 15.93 15.99 7.25
C ILE A 39 14.75 16.83 6.77
N SER A 40 13.83 16.26 5.98
CA SER A 40 12.65 17.00 5.51
C SER A 40 11.73 17.42 6.65
N ILE A 41 11.52 16.57 7.67
CA ILE A 41 10.73 16.91 8.86
C ILE A 41 11.42 18.04 9.63
N ALA A 42 12.73 17.95 9.86
CA ALA A 42 13.50 18.96 10.57
C ALA A 42 13.52 20.29 9.80
N TRP A 43 13.80 20.26 8.50
CA TRP A 43 13.83 21.44 7.63
C TRP A 43 12.49 22.19 7.64
N VAL A 44 11.38 21.47 7.47
CA VAL A 44 10.06 22.11 7.45
C VAL A 44 9.69 22.69 8.81
N ALA A 45 10.11 22.02 9.87
CA ALA A 45 9.84 22.44 11.24
C ALA A 45 10.63 23.67 11.67
N PHE A 46 11.94 23.68 11.41
CA PHE A 46 12.85 24.67 11.96
C PHE A 46 13.16 25.81 10.98
N VAL A 47 13.21 25.52 9.67
CA VAL A 47 13.60 26.50 8.65
C VAL A 47 12.38 27.13 7.99
N VAL A 48 11.49 26.32 7.42
CA VAL A 48 10.30 26.84 6.72
C VAL A 48 9.24 27.37 7.69
N LYS A 49 9.30 26.95 8.97
CA LYS A 49 8.35 27.33 10.04
C LYS A 49 6.88 27.19 9.65
N ARG A 50 6.55 26.20 8.80
CA ARG A 50 5.16 25.96 8.43
C ARG A 50 4.39 25.45 9.65
N PRO A 51 3.13 25.88 9.85
CA PRO A 51 2.33 25.41 10.97
C PRO A 51 2.19 23.89 10.89
N ARG A 52 2.77 23.22 11.88
CA ARG A 52 2.64 21.78 12.06
C ARG A 52 1.20 21.48 12.41
N ARG A 53 0.55 20.64 11.60
CA ARG A 53 -0.72 20.04 12.03
C ARG A 53 -0.41 19.15 13.22
N ARG A 54 -1.10 19.36 14.35
CA ARG A 54 -1.03 18.44 15.49
C ARG A 54 -1.48 17.06 14.99
N SER A 55 -0.52 16.16 14.79
CA SER A 55 -0.76 14.81 14.29
C SER A 55 -0.50 13.82 15.41
N ARG A 56 -1.49 12.97 15.69
CA ARG A 56 -1.37 11.88 16.69
C ARG A 56 -0.22 10.93 16.35
N TRP A 57 0.16 10.83 15.08
CA TRP A 57 1.30 10.05 14.62
C TRP A 57 2.65 10.49 15.22
N VAL A 58 2.78 11.75 15.67
CA VAL A 58 3.99 12.19 16.39
C VAL A 58 4.16 11.43 17.69
N VAL A 59 3.07 11.33 18.46
CA VAL A 59 3.06 10.64 19.75
C VAL A 59 3.29 9.15 19.54
N VAL A 60 2.59 8.55 18.58
CA VAL A 60 2.76 7.14 18.22
C VAL A 60 4.21 6.84 17.83
N PHE A 61 4.83 7.68 16.99
CA PHE A 61 6.22 7.51 16.58
C PHE A 61 7.17 7.55 17.78
N TRP A 62 7.11 8.58 18.61
CA TRP A 62 8.03 8.71 19.75
C TRP A 62 7.83 7.63 20.81
N LEU A 63 6.59 7.24 21.09
CA LEU A 63 6.31 6.12 22.01
C LEU A 63 6.86 4.81 21.45
N ALA A 64 6.66 4.53 20.16
CA ALA A 64 7.22 3.35 19.51
C ALA A 64 8.76 3.38 19.51
N THR A 65 9.37 4.54 19.26
CA THR A 65 10.83 4.70 19.31
C THR A 65 11.36 4.42 20.70
N LEU A 66 10.78 5.04 21.74
CA LEU A 66 11.21 4.84 23.12
C LEU A 66 11.09 3.37 23.52
N LEU A 67 9.96 2.73 23.19
CA LEU A 67 9.71 1.33 23.51
C LEU A 67 10.71 0.39 22.80
N LEU A 68 10.93 0.57 21.49
CA LEU A 68 11.86 -0.25 20.73
C LEU A 68 13.32 -0.05 21.18
N VAL A 69 13.71 1.17 21.54
CA VAL A 69 15.04 1.44 22.09
C VAL A 69 15.21 0.79 23.45
N ALA A 70 14.20 0.85 24.33
CA ALA A 70 14.24 0.21 25.63
C ALA A 70 14.35 -1.33 25.50
N LEU A 71 13.50 -1.95 24.68
CA LEU A 71 13.56 -3.39 24.40
C LEU A 71 14.89 -3.80 23.74
N GLY A 72 15.38 -2.98 22.80
CA GLY A 72 16.70 -3.15 22.19
C GLY A 72 17.83 -3.15 23.21
N ALA A 73 17.87 -2.14 24.08
CA ALA A 73 18.87 -2.03 25.14
C ALA A 73 18.80 -3.23 26.12
N LEU A 74 17.60 -3.64 26.51
CA LEU A 74 17.41 -4.82 27.37
C LEU A 74 17.92 -6.11 26.69
N SER A 75 17.61 -6.32 25.41
CA SER A 75 18.08 -7.49 24.67
C SER A 75 19.60 -7.55 24.50
N VAL A 76 20.25 -6.38 24.38
CA VAL A 76 21.72 -6.30 24.35
C VAL A 76 22.32 -6.61 25.72
N LEU A 77 21.73 -6.07 26.81
CA LEU A 77 22.18 -6.37 28.18
C LEU A 77 21.96 -7.83 28.56
N ALA A 78 20.93 -8.47 28.01
CA ALA A 78 20.64 -9.89 28.21
C ALA A 78 21.43 -10.81 27.26
N GLU A 79 22.31 -10.26 26.42
CA GLU A 79 23.12 -10.99 25.43
C GLU A 79 22.30 -11.82 24.42
N THR A 80 20.99 -11.54 24.27
CA THR A 80 20.12 -12.20 23.29
C THR A 80 20.21 -11.56 21.91
N ASN A 81 20.75 -10.34 21.83
CA ASN A 81 20.88 -9.57 20.60
C ASN A 81 22.13 -8.70 20.62
N THR A 82 22.56 -8.23 19.45
CA THR A 82 23.68 -7.28 19.32
C THR A 82 23.17 -5.86 19.19
N VAL A 83 24.02 -4.87 19.48
CA VAL A 83 23.69 -3.44 19.28
C VAL A 83 23.26 -3.16 17.83
N VAL A 84 23.95 -3.78 16.87
CA VAL A 84 23.65 -3.65 15.45
C VAL A 84 22.30 -4.31 15.12
N GLY A 85 22.07 -5.54 15.59
CA GLY A 85 20.80 -6.26 15.41
C GLY A 85 19.61 -5.49 15.97
N ALA A 86 19.73 -4.99 17.20
CA ALA A 86 18.71 -4.17 17.86
C ALA A 86 18.41 -2.86 17.10
N ALA A 87 19.45 -2.18 16.60
CA ALA A 87 19.28 -0.95 15.82
C ALA A 87 18.60 -1.20 14.46
N LEU A 88 19.00 -2.26 13.75
CA LEU A 88 18.38 -2.67 12.49
C LEU A 88 16.93 -3.11 12.70
N GLY A 89 16.66 -3.83 13.78
CA GLY A 89 15.33 -4.22 14.21
C GLY A 89 14.44 -3.02 14.47
N ALA A 90 14.86 -2.10 15.36
CA ALA A 90 14.12 -0.88 15.66
C ALA A 90 13.82 -0.06 14.41
N ARG A 91 14.80 0.07 13.50
CA ARG A 91 14.62 0.73 12.20
C ARG A 91 13.53 0.04 11.37
N ALA A 92 13.53 -1.29 11.27
CA ALA A 92 12.55 -2.04 10.48
C ALA A 92 11.10 -1.77 10.90
N TYR A 93 10.86 -1.58 12.21
CA TYR A 93 9.56 -1.22 12.75
C TYR A 93 9.21 0.27 12.61
N LEU A 94 10.18 1.17 12.75
CA LEU A 94 9.96 2.62 12.73
C LEU A 94 9.88 3.21 11.31
N ALA A 95 10.59 2.64 10.33
CA ALA A 95 10.69 3.20 8.99
C ALA A 95 9.32 3.37 8.30
N PRO A 96 8.37 2.41 8.35
CA PRO A 96 7.05 2.61 7.78
C PRO A 96 6.26 3.76 8.44
N VAL A 97 6.40 3.91 9.76
CA VAL A 97 5.71 4.96 10.53
C VAL A 97 6.23 6.34 10.17
N LEU A 98 7.52 6.46 9.83
CA LEU A 98 8.16 7.74 9.52
C LEU A 98 7.56 8.41 8.27
N LEU A 99 7.28 7.66 7.20
CA LEU A 99 6.62 8.21 6.01
C LEU A 99 5.17 8.63 6.32
N VAL A 100 4.45 7.80 7.06
CA VAL A 100 3.07 8.09 7.47
C VAL A 100 3.03 9.37 8.30
N LEU A 101 3.98 9.54 9.23
CA LEU A 101 4.18 10.75 10.00
C LEU A 101 4.38 11.96 9.08
N PHE A 102 5.33 11.88 8.15
CA PHE A 102 5.62 12.96 7.20
C PHE A 102 4.38 13.36 6.39
N ILE A 103 3.67 12.40 5.78
CA ILE A 103 2.47 12.67 4.98
C ILE A 103 1.31 13.16 5.86
N SER A 104 1.16 12.67 7.09
CA SER A 104 0.12 13.13 8.01
C SER A 104 0.25 14.62 8.37
N GLN A 105 1.50 15.10 8.49
CA GLN A 105 1.80 16.49 8.83
C GLN A 105 1.76 17.40 7.60
N PHE A 106 2.38 16.97 6.50
CA PHE A 106 2.71 17.84 5.36
C PHE A 106 2.03 17.45 4.04
N GLY A 107 1.33 16.32 4.00
CA GLY A 107 0.64 15.82 2.82
C GLY A 107 -0.47 16.75 2.34
N THR A 108 -0.57 16.83 1.01
CA THR A 108 -1.57 17.60 0.25
C THR A 108 -2.39 16.66 -0.62
N ALA A 109 -3.49 17.16 -1.23
CA ALA A 109 -4.27 16.37 -2.18
C ALA A 109 -3.42 15.84 -3.35
N ASP A 110 -2.44 16.63 -3.80
CA ASP A 110 -1.52 16.28 -4.89
C ASP A 110 -0.51 15.19 -4.52
N SER A 111 -0.39 14.84 -3.24
CA SER A 111 0.58 13.84 -2.78
C SER A 111 0.26 12.46 -3.37
N ILE A 112 -1.01 12.10 -3.56
CA ILE A 112 -1.38 10.86 -4.26
C ILE A 112 -1.00 10.93 -5.74
N SER A 113 -1.27 12.06 -6.42
CA SER A 113 -0.88 12.23 -7.83
C SER A 113 0.64 12.08 -7.96
N THR A 114 1.40 12.60 -6.99
CA THR A 114 2.86 12.45 -6.92
C THR A 114 3.27 10.99 -6.76
N ILE A 115 2.66 10.24 -5.84
CA ILE A 115 2.90 8.79 -5.67
C ILE A 115 2.61 8.05 -6.98
N ARG A 116 1.47 8.34 -7.63
CA ARG A 116 1.09 7.73 -8.91
C ARG A 116 2.11 8.00 -10.01
N ARG A 117 2.63 9.22 -10.11
CA ARG A 117 3.67 9.59 -11.08
C ARG A 117 4.96 8.81 -10.85
N ALA A 118 5.38 8.67 -9.59
CA ALA A 118 6.56 7.90 -9.24
C ALA A 118 6.35 6.41 -9.55
N ILE A 119 5.19 5.84 -9.21
CA ILE A 119 4.82 4.46 -9.56
C ILE A 119 4.82 4.27 -11.08
N PHE A 120 4.21 5.16 -11.85
CA PHE A 120 4.23 5.08 -13.31
C PHE A 120 5.67 5.03 -13.86
N LEU A 121 6.56 5.89 -13.37
CA LEU A 121 7.97 5.86 -13.75
C LEU A 121 8.63 4.53 -13.39
N LEU A 122 8.38 4.02 -12.18
CA LEU A 122 8.91 2.72 -11.73
C LEU A 122 8.35 1.56 -12.55
N VAL A 123 7.11 1.63 -13.05
CA VAL A 123 6.56 0.61 -13.98
C VAL A 123 7.33 0.64 -15.30
N MET A 124 7.60 1.83 -15.84
CA MET A 124 8.38 1.97 -17.09
C MET A 124 9.82 1.46 -16.93
N VAL A 125 10.39 1.51 -15.73
CA VAL A 125 11.70 0.92 -15.43
C VAL A 125 11.61 -0.58 -15.18
N ASN A 126 10.66 -1.04 -14.36
CA ASN A 126 10.58 -2.44 -13.95
C ASN A 126 10.11 -3.36 -15.08
N LEU A 127 9.26 -2.87 -15.99
CA LEU A 127 8.76 -3.68 -17.11
C LEU A 127 9.89 -4.25 -17.97
N PRO A 128 10.81 -3.45 -18.55
CA PRO A 128 11.94 -3.98 -19.31
C PRO A 128 12.90 -4.79 -18.44
N VAL A 129 13.15 -4.38 -17.19
CA VAL A 129 14.04 -5.13 -16.29
C VAL A 129 13.50 -6.54 -16.03
N VAL A 130 12.22 -6.69 -15.70
CA VAL A 130 11.57 -7.98 -15.47
C VAL A 130 11.60 -8.83 -16.73
N THR A 131 11.31 -8.25 -17.89
CA THR A 131 11.38 -8.97 -19.17
C THR A 131 12.78 -9.49 -19.46
N VAL A 132 13.82 -8.68 -19.26
CA VAL A 132 15.21 -9.12 -19.46
C VAL A 132 15.60 -10.17 -18.42
N GLN A 133 15.16 -10.04 -17.15
CA GLN A 133 15.43 -11.03 -16.10
C GLN A 133 14.89 -12.41 -16.46
N VAL A 134 13.64 -12.52 -16.94
CA VAL A 134 13.03 -13.81 -17.28
C VAL A 134 13.61 -14.44 -18.55
N LEU A 135 14.15 -13.63 -19.46
CA LEU A 135 14.80 -14.10 -20.69
C LEU A 135 16.30 -14.43 -20.49
N SER A 136 16.90 -13.95 -19.41
CA SER A 136 18.32 -14.15 -19.13
C SER A 136 18.56 -15.46 -18.38
N PRO A 137 19.73 -16.11 -18.57
CA PRO A 137 20.14 -17.26 -17.77
C PRO A 137 20.16 -16.94 -16.27
N VAL A 138 20.04 -17.98 -15.43
CA VAL A 138 20.03 -17.85 -13.95
C VAL A 138 21.28 -17.12 -13.43
N GLY A 139 22.47 -17.44 -13.95
CA GLY A 139 23.74 -16.81 -13.56
C GLY A 139 24.02 -15.44 -14.19
N ALA A 140 23.06 -14.85 -14.92
CA ALA A 140 23.27 -13.53 -15.52
C ALA A 140 23.33 -12.43 -14.44
N ALA A 141 24.16 -11.40 -14.66
CA ALA A 141 24.34 -10.30 -13.70
C ALA A 141 23.02 -9.59 -13.31
N ILE A 142 22.05 -9.50 -14.22
CA ILE A 142 20.73 -8.90 -13.96
C ILE A 142 19.89 -9.72 -12.96
N ASN A 143 20.20 -11.01 -12.84
CA ASN A 143 19.51 -11.99 -12.00
C ASN A 143 20.20 -12.20 -10.64
N LEU A 144 21.37 -11.58 -10.41
CA LEU A 144 22.02 -11.55 -9.10
C LEU A 144 21.03 -11.07 -8.02
N GLN A 145 21.05 -11.74 -6.88
CA GLN A 145 20.24 -11.42 -5.71
C GLN A 145 21.14 -11.11 -4.52
N VAL A 146 20.57 -10.41 -3.54
CA VAL A 146 21.29 -10.06 -2.32
C VAL A 146 21.14 -11.18 -1.31
N GLY A 147 22.26 -11.77 -0.85
CA GLY A 147 22.26 -12.79 0.20
C GLY A 147 22.76 -14.19 -0.21
N GLY A 148 23.30 -14.37 -1.42
CA GLY A 148 24.02 -15.60 -1.80
C GLY A 148 23.18 -16.86 -2.06
N ASP A 149 21.88 -16.84 -1.77
CA ASP A 149 20.97 -17.97 -2.00
C ASP A 149 20.54 -18.11 -3.47
N GLU A 150 21.49 -18.34 -4.38
CA GLU A 150 21.19 -18.59 -5.80
C GLU A 150 20.24 -19.80 -6.00
N SER A 151 20.24 -20.76 -5.07
CA SER A 151 19.46 -22.00 -5.13
C SER A 151 17.96 -21.83 -4.78
N ILE A 152 17.58 -20.81 -4.00
CA ILE A 152 16.18 -20.61 -3.54
C ILE A 152 15.34 -19.86 -4.61
N PHE A 153 15.97 -19.30 -5.64
CA PHE A 153 15.31 -18.40 -6.61
C PHE A 153 15.12 -18.97 -8.01
N VAL A 154 15.49 -20.23 -8.23
CA VAL A 154 15.23 -20.93 -9.48
C VAL A 154 13.91 -21.69 -9.40
N ASN A 155 12.95 -21.33 -10.25
CA ASN A 155 11.69 -22.04 -10.38
C ASN A 155 11.94 -23.36 -11.10
N GLY A 156 11.78 -24.50 -10.41
CA GLY A 156 11.95 -25.82 -11.01
C GLY A 156 13.35 -26.07 -11.57
N GLY A 157 14.37 -25.37 -11.07
CA GLY A 157 15.76 -25.52 -11.50
C GLY A 157 16.12 -24.88 -12.85
N THR A 158 15.18 -24.25 -13.56
CA THR A 158 15.43 -23.69 -14.91
C THR A 158 15.00 -22.24 -15.14
N THR A 159 13.95 -21.75 -14.47
CA THR A 159 13.40 -20.41 -14.76
C THR A 159 13.62 -19.42 -13.62
N VAL A 160 14.08 -18.21 -13.94
CA VAL A 160 14.34 -17.16 -12.94
C VAL A 160 13.05 -16.56 -12.41
N ARG A 161 12.93 -16.45 -11.08
CA ARG A 161 11.88 -15.64 -10.45
C ARG A 161 12.26 -14.16 -10.49
N ALA A 162 11.68 -13.43 -11.45
CA ALA A 162 11.97 -12.00 -11.58
C ALA A 162 11.58 -11.22 -10.31
N SER A 163 12.44 -10.28 -9.96
CA SER A 163 12.30 -9.41 -8.80
C SER A 163 12.39 -7.93 -9.18
N GLY A 164 12.56 -7.63 -10.48
CA GLY A 164 12.68 -6.27 -10.99
C GLY A 164 13.86 -5.55 -10.36
N THR A 165 13.66 -4.27 -10.05
CA THR A 165 14.60 -3.42 -9.33
C THR A 165 14.56 -3.61 -7.81
N PHE A 166 13.85 -4.61 -7.28
CA PHE A 166 13.76 -4.90 -5.84
C PHE A 166 14.79 -5.94 -5.41
N SER A 167 15.18 -5.94 -4.13
CA SER A 167 16.21 -6.85 -3.62
C SER A 167 15.76 -8.30 -3.53
N ALA A 168 14.44 -8.54 -3.57
CA ALA A 168 13.82 -9.84 -3.50
C ALA A 168 12.44 -9.80 -4.17
N PRO A 169 11.89 -10.96 -4.58
CA PRO A 169 10.54 -11.04 -5.16
C PRO A 169 9.42 -10.50 -4.27
N ALA A 170 9.59 -10.49 -2.93
CA ALA A 170 8.61 -9.92 -2.00
C ALA A 170 8.47 -8.39 -2.14
N GLY A 171 9.55 -7.70 -2.54
CA GLY A 171 9.51 -6.27 -2.88
C GLY A 171 8.68 -6.03 -4.13
N LEU A 172 8.91 -6.83 -5.19
CA LEU A 172 8.14 -6.77 -6.43
C LEU A 172 6.65 -7.07 -6.19
N LEU A 173 6.35 -8.07 -5.36
CA LEU A 173 4.99 -8.39 -4.91
C LEU A 173 4.29 -7.15 -4.34
N THR A 174 4.93 -6.49 -3.37
CA THR A 174 4.38 -5.29 -2.72
C THR A 174 4.20 -4.15 -3.72
N PHE A 175 5.15 -3.98 -4.65
CA PHE A 175 5.08 -2.98 -5.71
C PHE A 175 3.94 -3.22 -6.69
N VAL A 176 3.73 -4.45 -7.13
CA VAL A 176 2.65 -4.80 -8.05
C VAL A 176 1.29 -4.51 -7.39
N GLY A 177 1.07 -4.98 -6.16
CA GLY A 177 -0.18 -4.73 -5.43
C GLY A 177 -0.46 -3.24 -5.26
N LEU A 178 0.52 -2.48 -4.74
CA LEU A 178 0.41 -1.03 -4.55
C LEU A 178 0.20 -0.29 -5.88
N GLY A 179 0.95 -0.68 -6.91
CA GLY A 179 0.85 -0.08 -8.23
C GLY A 179 -0.53 -0.27 -8.83
N VAL A 180 -1.09 -1.48 -8.76
CA VAL A 180 -2.44 -1.79 -9.26
C VAL A 180 -3.46 -0.94 -8.51
N ALA A 181 -3.36 -0.85 -7.18
CA ALA A 181 -4.30 -0.06 -6.39
C ALA A 181 -4.27 1.44 -6.75
N VAL A 182 -3.07 2.02 -6.88
CA VAL A 182 -2.87 3.43 -7.22
C VAL A 182 -3.26 3.74 -8.67
N ALA A 183 -3.01 2.82 -9.60
CA ALA A 183 -3.38 2.92 -11.01
C ALA A 183 -4.91 2.88 -11.17
N LEU A 184 -5.60 1.92 -10.55
CA LEU A 184 -7.07 1.86 -10.55
C LEU A 184 -7.68 3.15 -9.98
N GLY A 185 -7.13 3.65 -8.87
CA GLY A 185 -7.55 4.93 -8.29
C GLY A 185 -7.34 6.14 -9.21
N GLY A 186 -6.42 6.07 -10.16
CA GLY A 186 -6.16 7.12 -11.14
C GLY A 186 -7.09 7.14 -12.35
N LEU A 187 -7.80 6.04 -12.63
CA LEU A 187 -8.74 5.95 -13.76
C LEU A 187 -9.92 6.93 -13.64
N GLY A 188 -10.25 7.36 -12.42
CA GLY A 188 -11.26 8.38 -12.14
C GLY A 188 -10.84 9.80 -12.56
N SER A 189 -9.54 10.09 -12.67
CA SER A 189 -9.04 11.42 -13.02
C SER A 189 -8.75 11.54 -14.51
N LYS A 190 -9.32 12.55 -15.19
CA LYS A 190 -9.08 12.78 -16.63
C LYS A 190 -7.59 13.01 -16.95
N SER A 191 -6.88 13.80 -16.14
CA SER A 191 -5.47 14.16 -16.38
C SER A 191 -4.46 13.04 -16.06
N GLU A 192 -4.88 12.02 -15.33
CA GLU A 192 -4.03 10.90 -14.91
C GLU A 192 -4.44 9.58 -15.57
N ARG A 193 -5.55 9.56 -16.33
CA ARG A 193 -6.15 8.35 -16.90
C ARG A 193 -5.21 7.57 -17.81
N SER A 194 -4.57 8.24 -18.78
CA SER A 194 -3.67 7.58 -19.73
C SER A 194 -2.52 6.88 -19.02
N ARG A 195 -1.83 7.60 -18.13
CA ARG A 195 -0.75 7.05 -17.29
C ARG A 195 -1.23 5.91 -16.40
N SER A 196 -2.45 6.00 -15.88
CA SER A 196 -3.04 4.95 -15.05
C SER A 196 -3.34 3.68 -15.84
N VAL A 197 -3.87 3.80 -17.05
CA VAL A 197 -4.10 2.66 -17.96
C VAL A 197 -2.77 2.00 -18.32
N VAL A 198 -1.78 2.78 -18.76
CA VAL A 198 -0.46 2.25 -19.11
C VAL A 198 0.21 1.58 -17.89
N SER A 199 0.13 2.20 -16.71
CA SER A 199 0.65 1.60 -15.47
C SER A 199 -0.04 0.26 -15.20
N LEU A 200 -1.37 0.22 -15.28
CA LEU A 200 -2.14 -1.00 -14.99
C LEU A 200 -1.76 -2.14 -15.93
N LEU A 201 -1.67 -1.89 -17.24
CA LEU A 201 -1.27 -2.90 -18.22
C LEU A 201 0.16 -3.39 -17.98
N GLY A 202 1.09 -2.46 -17.74
CA GLY A 202 2.49 -2.80 -17.41
C GLY A 202 2.59 -3.62 -16.12
N LEU A 203 1.82 -3.29 -15.09
CA LEU A 203 1.81 -4.01 -13.82
C LEU A 203 1.20 -5.40 -13.93
N LEU A 204 0.12 -5.57 -14.72
CA LEU A 204 -0.46 -6.89 -14.99
C LEU A 204 0.53 -7.77 -15.75
N PHE A 205 1.23 -7.20 -16.73
CA PHE A 205 2.28 -7.91 -17.46
C PHE A 205 3.45 -8.31 -16.55
N ILE A 206 3.93 -7.38 -15.70
CA ILE A 206 4.94 -7.68 -14.67
C ILE A 206 4.46 -8.79 -13.73
N ALA A 207 3.19 -8.76 -13.29
CA ALA A 207 2.63 -9.76 -12.39
C ALA A 207 2.69 -11.17 -13.01
N VAL A 208 2.29 -11.29 -14.29
CA VAL A 208 2.33 -12.55 -15.03
C VAL A 208 3.78 -13.02 -15.21
N LEU A 209 4.68 -12.17 -15.69
CA LEU A 209 6.09 -12.54 -15.90
C LEU A 209 6.85 -12.86 -14.60
N SER A 210 6.48 -12.25 -13.47
CA SER A 210 7.16 -12.51 -12.20
C SER A 210 7.00 -13.95 -11.69
N GLY A 211 6.02 -14.68 -12.19
CA GLY A 211 5.66 -16.02 -11.70
C GLY A 211 5.27 -16.04 -10.21
N SER A 212 4.84 -14.89 -9.65
CA SER A 212 4.45 -14.78 -8.25
C SER A 212 2.94 -14.98 -8.06
N ARG A 213 2.57 -16.13 -7.46
CA ARG A 213 1.18 -16.43 -7.07
C ARG A 213 0.55 -15.32 -6.22
N GLY A 214 1.31 -14.80 -5.25
CA GLY A 214 0.86 -13.70 -4.40
C GLY A 214 0.57 -12.41 -5.17
N ALA A 215 1.38 -12.06 -6.18
CA ALA A 215 1.22 -10.81 -6.93
C ALA A 215 -0.04 -10.86 -7.80
N ILE A 216 -0.29 -12.01 -8.41
CA ILE A 216 -1.53 -12.28 -9.15
C ILE A 216 -2.72 -12.23 -8.21
N LEU A 217 -2.68 -12.96 -7.09
CA LEU A 217 -3.80 -13.01 -6.13
C LEU A 217 -4.15 -11.63 -5.58
N GLN A 218 -3.15 -10.85 -5.14
CA GLN A 218 -3.37 -9.49 -4.63
C GLN A 218 -3.95 -8.57 -5.70
N SER A 219 -3.45 -8.66 -6.93
CA SER A 219 -3.97 -7.88 -8.06
C SER A 219 -5.42 -8.25 -8.39
N LEU A 220 -5.75 -9.55 -8.38
CA LEU A 220 -7.11 -10.04 -8.62
C LEU A 220 -8.08 -9.62 -7.52
N ILE A 221 -7.68 -9.65 -6.25
CA ILE A 221 -8.52 -9.20 -5.14
C ILE A 221 -8.81 -7.70 -5.26
N VAL A 222 -7.77 -6.88 -5.47
CA VAL A 222 -7.93 -5.43 -5.63
C VAL A 222 -8.79 -5.09 -6.85
N LEU A 223 -8.52 -5.73 -7.99
CA LEU A 223 -9.30 -5.54 -9.21
C LEU A 223 -10.75 -6.00 -9.04
N GLY A 224 -10.98 -7.20 -8.49
CA GLY A 224 -12.30 -7.77 -8.28
C GLY A 224 -13.18 -6.89 -7.38
N VAL A 225 -12.65 -6.44 -6.25
CA VAL A 225 -13.38 -5.53 -5.34
C VAL A 225 -13.64 -4.18 -6.02
N PHE A 226 -12.67 -3.64 -6.76
CA PHE A 226 -12.84 -2.40 -7.52
C PHE A 226 -13.96 -2.52 -8.57
N LEU A 227 -13.98 -3.62 -9.33
CA LEU A 227 -15.00 -3.90 -10.35
C LEU A 227 -16.38 -4.09 -9.70
N LEU A 228 -16.47 -4.88 -8.63
CA LEU A 228 -17.71 -5.10 -7.89
C LEU A 228 -18.33 -3.77 -7.42
N ILE A 229 -17.54 -2.91 -6.77
CA ILE A 229 -18.02 -1.61 -6.31
C ILE A 229 -18.37 -0.69 -7.49
N SER A 230 -17.59 -0.76 -8.58
CA SER A 230 -17.88 0.00 -9.81
C SER A 230 -19.20 -0.41 -10.46
N LEU A 231 -19.58 -1.69 -10.37
CA LEU A 231 -20.86 -2.24 -10.85
C LEU A 231 -22.01 -1.86 -9.92
N ILE A 232 -21.82 -1.96 -8.60
CA ILE A 232 -22.84 -1.56 -7.60
C ILE A 232 -23.24 -0.09 -7.76
N ARG A 233 -22.30 0.79 -8.15
CA ARG A 233 -22.59 2.21 -8.42
C ARG A 233 -23.46 2.46 -9.66
N GLY A 234 -23.68 1.45 -10.51
CA GLY A 234 -24.69 1.46 -11.58
C GLY A 234 -24.49 2.45 -12.74
N SER A 235 -23.42 3.27 -12.78
CA SER A 235 -23.20 4.17 -13.91
C SER A 235 -22.75 3.39 -15.14
N MET A 236 -23.45 3.54 -16.27
CA MET A 236 -23.07 2.93 -17.57
C MET A 236 -21.61 3.17 -17.93
N SER A 237 -21.10 4.38 -17.66
CA SER A 237 -19.69 4.73 -17.89
C SER A 237 -18.72 3.96 -16.98
N SER A 238 -19.14 3.60 -15.78
CA SER A 238 -18.38 2.80 -14.80
C SER A 238 -18.34 1.35 -15.25
N THR A 239 -19.48 0.80 -15.66
CA THR A 239 -19.62 -0.56 -16.18
C THR A 239 -18.79 -0.79 -17.44
N LEU A 240 -18.87 0.10 -18.43
CA LEU A 240 -18.05 0.00 -19.64
C LEU A 240 -16.55 0.06 -19.34
N ARG A 241 -16.14 0.91 -18.38
CA ARG A 241 -14.74 0.96 -17.93
C ARG A 241 -14.33 -0.35 -17.25
N ALA A 242 -15.19 -0.92 -16.41
CA ALA A 242 -14.95 -2.20 -15.75
C ALA A 242 -14.71 -3.32 -16.79
N PHE A 243 -15.60 -3.44 -17.78
CA PHE A 243 -15.41 -4.39 -18.89
C PHE A 243 -14.15 -4.14 -19.69
N GLY A 244 -13.82 -2.87 -20.00
CA GLY A 244 -12.59 -2.51 -20.69
C GLY A 244 -11.33 -2.94 -19.93
N ILE A 245 -11.33 -2.79 -18.60
CA ILE A 245 -10.19 -3.24 -17.76
C ILE A 245 -10.07 -4.77 -17.79
N VAL A 246 -11.17 -5.50 -17.65
CA VAL A 246 -11.18 -6.97 -17.70
C VAL A 246 -10.70 -7.46 -19.07
N ALA A 247 -11.23 -6.90 -20.17
CA ALA A 247 -10.81 -7.24 -21.51
C ALA A 247 -9.31 -6.99 -21.73
N ALA A 248 -8.80 -5.86 -21.24
CA ALA A 248 -7.38 -5.54 -21.35
C ALA A 248 -6.50 -6.47 -20.48
N ALA A 249 -6.96 -6.86 -19.29
CA ALA A 249 -6.27 -7.84 -18.46
C ALA A 249 -6.20 -9.22 -19.15
N CYS A 250 -7.30 -9.69 -19.74
CA CYS A 250 -7.33 -10.91 -20.54
C CYS A 250 -6.38 -10.83 -21.74
N ALA A 251 -6.35 -9.69 -22.44
CA ALA A 251 -5.44 -9.47 -23.55
C ALA A 251 -3.97 -9.51 -23.12
N VAL A 252 -3.62 -8.93 -21.98
CA VAL A 252 -2.27 -8.99 -21.40
C VAL A 252 -1.87 -10.43 -21.06
N ILE A 253 -2.77 -11.20 -20.45
CA ILE A 253 -2.51 -12.62 -20.13
C ILE A 253 -2.30 -13.42 -21.42
N ALA A 254 -3.17 -13.27 -22.41
CA ALA A 254 -3.06 -13.96 -23.69
C ALA A 254 -1.76 -13.59 -24.43
N ALA A 255 -1.43 -12.29 -24.49
CA ALA A 255 -0.19 -11.82 -25.11
C ALA A 255 1.05 -12.37 -24.38
N SER A 256 1.01 -12.44 -23.05
CA SER A 256 2.12 -13.01 -22.25
C SER A 256 2.28 -14.51 -22.51
N ALA A 257 1.17 -15.25 -22.64
CA ALA A 257 1.20 -16.69 -22.95
C ALA A 257 1.77 -16.98 -24.34
N ILE A 258 1.50 -16.12 -25.33
CA ILE A 258 2.05 -16.25 -26.68
C ILE A 258 3.53 -15.87 -26.69
N ALA A 259 3.91 -14.78 -26.03
CA ALA A 259 5.26 -14.24 -26.09
C ALA A 259 6.27 -14.96 -25.15
N PHE A 260 5.81 -15.57 -24.06
CA PHE A 260 6.66 -16.18 -23.02
C PHE A 260 6.15 -17.56 -22.56
N PRO A 261 5.97 -18.53 -23.47
CA PRO A 261 5.39 -19.84 -23.14
C PRO A 261 6.14 -20.56 -22.02
N THR A 262 7.47 -20.57 -22.04
CA THR A 262 8.32 -21.21 -21.02
C THR A 262 8.12 -20.62 -19.62
N VAL A 263 7.91 -19.30 -19.52
CA VAL A 263 7.65 -18.62 -18.24
C VAL A 263 6.28 -19.03 -17.70
N ILE A 264 5.27 -19.10 -18.57
CA ILE A 264 3.92 -19.53 -18.20
C ILE A 264 3.89 -21.00 -17.79
N ASP A 265 4.60 -21.87 -18.50
CA ASP A 265 4.69 -23.30 -18.17
C ASP A 265 5.38 -23.51 -16.82
N SER A 266 6.48 -22.80 -16.56
CA SER A 266 7.14 -22.82 -15.24
C SER A 266 6.22 -22.32 -14.13
N PHE A 267 5.46 -21.25 -14.38
CA PHE A 267 4.47 -20.76 -13.42
C PHE A 267 3.36 -21.78 -13.15
N ARG A 268 2.82 -22.42 -14.21
CA ARG A 268 1.80 -23.46 -14.11
C ARG A 268 2.30 -24.63 -13.29
N GLN A 269 3.53 -25.09 -13.52
CA GLN A 269 4.11 -26.21 -12.77
C GLN A 269 4.19 -25.87 -11.27
N ARG A 270 4.67 -24.67 -10.90
CA ARG A 270 4.69 -24.23 -9.50
C ARG A 270 3.32 -24.18 -8.85
N PHE A 271 2.30 -23.80 -9.61
CA PHE A 271 0.94 -23.78 -9.10
C PHE A 271 0.48 -25.20 -8.78
N ILE A 272 0.76 -26.17 -9.67
CA ILE A 272 0.45 -27.58 -9.47
C ILE A 272 1.23 -28.15 -8.28
N ASP A 273 2.55 -28.01 -8.27
CA ASP A 273 3.43 -28.55 -7.21
C ASP A 273 3.02 -28.03 -5.84
N ALA A 274 2.77 -26.72 -5.74
CA ALA A 274 2.37 -26.13 -4.48
C ALA A 274 0.93 -26.47 -4.09
N SER A 275 0.01 -26.67 -5.03
CA SER A 275 -1.33 -27.17 -4.71
C SER A 275 -1.33 -28.61 -4.18
N GLN A 276 -0.29 -29.39 -4.53
CA GLN A 276 -0.12 -30.77 -4.07
C GLN A 276 0.63 -30.85 -2.73
N SER A 277 1.49 -29.87 -2.42
CA SER A 277 2.38 -29.91 -1.25
C SER A 277 2.05 -28.91 -0.15
N GLU A 278 1.37 -27.80 -0.47
CA GLU A 278 1.07 -26.72 0.48
C GLU A 278 -0.44 -26.54 0.67
N ASP A 279 -0.90 -26.58 1.92
CA ASP A 279 -2.22 -26.05 2.28
C ASP A 279 -2.19 -24.52 2.20
N THR A 280 -2.61 -23.97 1.06
CA THR A 280 -2.64 -22.52 0.83
C THR A 280 -3.53 -21.80 1.86
N SER A 281 -4.65 -22.40 2.26
CA SER A 281 -5.52 -21.83 3.29
C SER A 281 -4.86 -21.88 4.66
N GLY A 282 -4.25 -23.01 5.01
CA GLY A 282 -3.47 -23.18 6.23
C GLY A 282 -2.33 -22.17 6.33
N ARG A 283 -1.62 -21.89 5.23
CA ARG A 283 -0.57 -20.86 5.18
C ARG A 283 -1.12 -19.47 5.46
N ILE A 284 -2.22 -19.08 4.80
CA ILE A 284 -2.86 -17.77 5.04
C ILE A 284 -3.34 -17.66 6.49
N LEU A 285 -3.93 -18.73 7.03
CA LEU A 285 -4.38 -18.77 8.41
C LEU A 285 -3.20 -18.71 9.39
N ASN A 286 -2.10 -19.37 9.08
CA ASN A 286 -0.88 -19.32 9.90
C ASN A 286 -0.22 -17.94 9.86
N ASP A 287 -0.15 -17.30 8.68
CA ASP A 287 0.35 -15.94 8.53
C ASP A 287 -0.48 -14.92 9.34
N ALA A 288 -1.81 -15.11 9.34
CA ALA A 288 -2.75 -14.24 10.05
C ALA A 288 -2.84 -14.52 11.56
N PHE A 289 -2.94 -15.79 11.95
CA PHE A 289 -3.35 -16.22 13.30
C PHE A 289 -2.36 -17.15 14.00
N GLY A 290 -1.27 -17.58 13.36
CA GLY A 290 -0.31 -18.54 13.95
C GLY A 290 0.27 -18.08 15.29
N PHE A 291 0.35 -16.76 15.51
CA PHE A 291 0.82 -16.17 16.76
C PHE A 291 -0.09 -16.46 17.97
N LEU A 292 -1.34 -16.90 17.76
CA LEU A 292 -2.26 -17.25 18.85
C LEU A 292 -1.88 -18.57 19.53
N THR A 293 -1.25 -19.47 18.80
CA THR A 293 -0.88 -20.81 19.29
C THR A 293 0.62 -20.97 19.50
N ALA A 294 1.43 -20.06 18.95
CA ALA A 294 2.87 -20.12 19.09
C ALA A 294 3.32 -19.73 20.51
N PRO A 295 4.29 -20.46 21.09
CA PRO A 295 4.90 -20.06 22.36
C PRO A 295 5.69 -18.75 22.16
N PHE A 296 5.64 -17.86 23.15
CA PHE A 296 6.44 -16.64 23.16
C PHE A 296 6.89 -16.25 24.57
N VAL A 297 8.03 -15.57 24.65
CA VAL A 297 8.60 -15.04 25.90
C VAL A 297 7.99 -13.66 26.18
N LEU A 298 7.71 -13.33 27.45
CA LEU A 298 6.98 -12.11 27.82
C LEU A 298 7.61 -10.81 27.25
N ILE A 299 8.93 -10.71 27.28
CA ILE A 299 9.71 -9.55 26.80
C ILE A 299 10.12 -9.72 25.33
N GLY A 300 10.26 -10.97 24.88
CA GLY A 300 10.85 -11.32 23.59
C GLY A 300 12.37 -11.26 23.58
N ASP A 301 12.98 -11.73 22.49
CA ASP A 301 14.44 -11.83 22.33
C ASP A 301 15.10 -10.50 21.91
N GLY A 302 14.28 -9.48 21.65
CA GLY A 302 14.70 -8.16 21.22
C GLY A 302 14.31 -7.83 19.79
N PRO A 303 14.12 -6.53 19.48
CA PRO A 303 13.76 -6.10 18.13
C PRO A 303 14.82 -6.55 17.11
N GLY A 304 14.37 -7.20 16.05
CA GLY A 304 15.22 -7.61 14.94
C GLY A 304 15.98 -8.92 15.12
N SER A 305 15.96 -9.58 16.29
CA SER A 305 16.77 -10.78 16.56
C SER A 305 16.51 -11.93 15.57
N HIS A 306 15.31 -12.01 15.00
CA HIS A 306 14.89 -13.04 14.06
C HIS A 306 14.75 -12.54 12.61
N GLN A 307 15.26 -11.34 12.31
CA GLN A 307 15.34 -10.82 10.94
C GLN A 307 16.58 -11.34 10.24
N ILE A 308 16.49 -11.58 8.93
CA ILE A 308 17.61 -12.08 8.10
C ILE A 308 18.89 -11.29 8.35
N ALA A 309 18.81 -9.95 8.40
CA ALA A 309 19.99 -9.10 8.58
C ALA A 309 20.68 -9.27 9.95
N ALA A 310 19.92 -9.56 11.01
CA ALA A 310 20.49 -9.82 12.33
C ALA A 310 20.97 -11.27 12.45
N VAL A 311 20.21 -12.21 11.89
CA VAL A 311 20.54 -13.64 11.85
C VAL A 311 21.88 -13.89 11.17
N THR A 312 22.17 -13.18 10.06
CA THR A 312 23.49 -13.30 9.39
C THR A 312 24.67 -12.81 10.24
N VAL A 313 24.42 -11.94 11.22
CA VAL A 313 25.46 -11.39 12.11
C VAL A 313 25.57 -12.20 13.40
N THR A 314 24.45 -12.70 13.92
CA THR A 314 24.34 -13.34 15.24
C THR A 314 24.31 -14.86 15.19
N GLY A 315 24.02 -15.46 14.03
CA GLY A 315 23.80 -16.91 13.90
C GLY A 315 22.47 -17.39 14.48
N GLY A 316 21.53 -16.48 14.79
CA GLY A 316 20.22 -16.81 15.34
C GLY A 316 19.29 -17.55 14.36
N GLN A 317 18.08 -17.88 14.81
CA GLN A 317 17.06 -18.50 13.96
C GLN A 317 16.29 -17.44 13.16
N TRP A 318 16.15 -17.62 11.85
CA TRP A 318 15.23 -16.81 11.06
C TRP A 318 13.79 -17.32 11.19
N ILE A 319 12.85 -16.38 11.38
CA ILE A 319 11.41 -16.68 11.41
C ILE A 319 10.73 -16.02 10.20
N GLU A 320 10.26 -16.86 9.26
CA GLU A 320 9.60 -16.40 8.03
C GLU A 320 8.25 -15.74 8.30
N VAL A 321 7.43 -16.32 9.17
CA VAL A 321 6.09 -15.83 9.46
C VAL A 321 6.16 -14.59 10.32
N GLU A 322 5.68 -13.46 9.81
CA GLU A 322 5.87 -12.16 10.44
C GLU A 322 5.23 -12.04 11.83
N THR A 323 4.01 -12.55 12.01
CA THR A 323 3.30 -12.45 13.29
C THR A 323 3.98 -13.29 14.37
N LEU A 324 4.49 -14.47 14.01
CA LEU A 324 5.35 -15.30 14.87
C LEU A 324 6.66 -14.59 15.21
N ARG A 325 7.27 -13.96 14.20
CA ARG A 325 8.50 -13.20 14.40
C ARG A 325 8.29 -12.04 15.37
N TRP A 326 7.16 -11.34 15.28
CA TRP A 326 6.85 -10.25 16.20
C TRP A 326 6.69 -10.72 17.64
N THR A 327 5.98 -11.83 17.88
CA THR A 327 5.83 -12.38 19.23
C THR A 327 7.16 -12.89 19.78
N ALA A 328 8.02 -13.47 18.93
CA ALA A 328 9.37 -13.88 19.34
C ALA A 328 10.29 -12.68 19.64
N GLU A 329 10.30 -11.64 18.80
CA GLU A 329 11.17 -10.46 18.96
C GLU A 329 10.70 -9.52 20.09
N LEU A 330 9.39 -9.31 20.25
CA LEU A 330 8.82 -8.24 21.08
C LEU A 330 7.89 -8.76 22.20
N GLY A 331 7.75 -10.08 22.35
CA GLY A 331 6.92 -10.71 23.38
C GLY A 331 5.47 -10.23 23.36
N VAL A 332 4.97 -9.77 24.52
CA VAL A 332 3.60 -9.25 24.67
C VAL A 332 3.32 -8.06 23.74
N ILE A 333 4.31 -7.20 23.49
CA ILE A 333 4.16 -6.08 22.57
C ILE A 333 3.98 -6.61 21.14
N GLY A 334 4.75 -7.62 20.76
CA GLY A 334 4.61 -8.30 19.47
C GLY A 334 3.23 -8.93 19.30
N PHE A 335 2.72 -9.58 20.34
CA PHE A 335 1.37 -10.13 20.37
C PHE A 335 0.31 -9.04 20.18
N ALA A 336 0.42 -7.92 20.91
CA ALA A 336 -0.48 -6.79 20.76
C ALA A 336 -0.43 -6.17 19.35
N LEU A 337 0.75 -6.11 18.73
CA LEU A 337 0.91 -5.66 17.34
C LEU A 337 0.25 -6.61 16.34
N ALA A 338 0.35 -7.93 16.56
CA ALA A 338 -0.32 -8.93 15.71
C ALA A 338 -1.86 -8.81 15.81
N ILE A 339 -2.40 -8.61 17.02
CA ILE A 339 -3.82 -8.31 17.22
C ILE A 339 -4.21 -6.99 16.55
N PHE A 340 -3.39 -5.94 16.70
CA PHE A 340 -3.63 -4.66 16.04
C PHE A 340 -3.66 -4.79 14.51
N LYS A 341 -2.74 -5.58 13.93
CA LYS A 341 -2.72 -5.89 12.50
C LYS A 341 -4.04 -6.52 12.03
N LEU A 342 -4.58 -7.50 12.77
CA LEU A 342 -5.90 -8.08 12.48
C LEU A 342 -7.03 -7.05 12.65
N GLY A 343 -6.96 -6.19 13.66
CA GLY A 343 -7.90 -5.10 13.86
C GLY A 343 -7.94 -4.13 12.68
N VAL A 344 -6.78 -3.81 12.09
CA VAL A 344 -6.69 -2.99 10.86
C VAL A 344 -7.33 -3.69 9.67
N ALA A 345 -7.12 -5.01 9.52
CA ALA A 345 -7.76 -5.79 8.46
C ALA A 345 -9.29 -5.77 8.59
N LEU A 346 -9.82 -6.04 9.79
CA LEU A 346 -11.26 -6.01 10.08
C LEU A 346 -11.85 -4.63 9.85
N TRP A 347 -11.17 -3.56 10.30
CA TRP A 347 -11.58 -2.19 10.05
C TRP A 347 -11.64 -1.87 8.55
N ALA A 348 -10.63 -2.29 7.77
CA ALA A 348 -10.60 -2.05 6.34
C ALA A 348 -11.73 -2.78 5.61
N ILE A 349 -12.04 -4.02 6.00
CA ILE A 349 -13.19 -4.78 5.48
C ILE A 349 -14.51 -4.07 5.85
N ALA A 350 -14.68 -3.69 7.11
CA ALA A 350 -15.88 -2.98 7.56
C ALA A 350 -16.05 -1.64 6.83
N TYR A 351 -14.96 -0.91 6.59
CA TYR A 351 -14.97 0.31 5.79
C TYR A 351 -15.45 0.04 4.36
N LEU A 352 -14.94 -1.01 3.70
CA LEU A 352 -15.39 -1.37 2.35
C LEU A 352 -16.88 -1.72 2.35
N VAL A 353 -17.37 -2.53 3.28
CA VAL A 353 -18.79 -2.90 3.32
C VAL A 353 -19.70 -1.68 3.56
N THR A 354 -19.32 -0.80 4.49
CA THR A 354 -20.21 0.30 4.95
C THR A 354 -20.06 1.59 4.16
N ARG A 355 -18.88 1.85 3.56
CA ARG A 355 -18.54 3.14 2.94
C ARG A 355 -18.13 3.02 1.48
N ALA A 356 -17.95 1.83 0.90
CA ALA A 356 -17.46 1.72 -0.48
C ALA A 356 -18.32 2.44 -1.51
N ALA A 357 -19.65 2.47 -1.35
CA ALA A 357 -20.52 3.17 -2.30
C ALA A 357 -20.23 4.68 -2.35
N ALA A 358 -19.91 5.29 -1.20
CA ALA A 358 -19.65 6.73 -1.06
C ALA A 358 -18.16 7.11 -1.16
N ALA A 359 -17.24 6.16 -0.95
CA ALA A 359 -15.80 6.41 -1.01
C ALA A 359 -15.35 6.84 -2.42
N SER A 360 -14.24 7.54 -2.57
CA SER A 360 -13.72 7.81 -3.91
C SER A 360 -13.25 6.53 -4.61
N MET A 361 -13.19 6.55 -5.94
CA MET A 361 -12.59 5.48 -6.76
C MET A 361 -11.12 5.22 -6.38
N GLN A 362 -10.49 6.17 -5.68
CA GLN A 362 -9.12 6.06 -5.24
C GLN A 362 -8.98 5.34 -3.89
N THR A 363 -9.89 5.59 -2.95
CA THR A 363 -9.84 5.00 -1.62
C THR A 363 -10.13 3.51 -1.65
N VAL A 364 -11.12 3.09 -2.44
CA VAL A 364 -11.53 1.67 -2.53
C VAL A 364 -10.35 0.72 -2.76
N PRO A 365 -9.57 0.83 -3.86
CA PRO A 365 -8.50 -0.13 -4.14
C PRO A 365 -7.37 -0.07 -3.10
N LEU A 366 -7.09 1.11 -2.54
CA LEU A 366 -6.08 1.28 -1.48
C LEU A 366 -6.50 0.61 -0.16
N VAL A 367 -7.77 0.74 0.23
CA VAL A 367 -8.31 0.08 1.43
C VAL A 367 -8.39 -1.43 1.21
N THR A 368 -8.78 -1.90 0.03
CA THR A 368 -8.75 -3.34 -0.31
C THR A 368 -7.36 -3.92 -0.18
N LEU A 369 -6.37 -3.22 -0.73
CA LEU A 369 -4.98 -3.63 -0.63
C LEU A 369 -4.49 -3.65 0.83
N LEU A 370 -4.85 -2.62 1.61
CA LEU A 370 -4.54 -2.58 3.04
C LEU A 370 -5.16 -3.75 3.81
N ALA A 371 -6.43 -4.09 3.53
CA ALA A 371 -7.09 -5.25 4.13
C ALA A 371 -6.32 -6.54 3.83
N TYR A 372 -5.98 -6.78 2.56
CA TYR A 372 -5.20 -7.96 2.17
C TYR A 372 -3.82 -7.99 2.83
N THR A 373 -3.08 -6.88 2.80
CA THR A 373 -1.74 -6.81 3.38
C THR A 373 -1.76 -6.98 4.90
N ALA A 374 -2.81 -6.50 5.57
CA ALA A 374 -2.99 -6.70 7.00
C ALA A 374 -3.39 -8.15 7.34
N THR A 375 -4.10 -8.88 6.48
CA THR A 375 -4.45 -10.29 6.73
C THR A 375 -3.31 -11.24 6.41
N ALA A 376 -2.76 -11.17 5.19
CA ALA A 376 -1.86 -12.18 4.64
C ALA A 376 -0.52 -11.61 4.15
N GLY A 377 -0.32 -10.29 4.26
CA GLY A 377 0.91 -9.64 3.82
C GLY A 377 1.98 -9.59 4.91
N SER A 378 3.20 -9.34 4.47
CA SER A 378 4.30 -8.90 5.33
C SER A 378 4.34 -7.37 5.42
N LEU A 379 4.72 -6.82 6.57
CA LEU A 379 4.77 -5.38 6.84
C LEU A 379 6.21 -4.88 7.09
N THR A 380 7.03 -5.72 7.71
CA THR A 380 8.32 -5.39 8.32
C THR A 380 9.43 -6.39 7.99
N GLN A 381 9.13 -7.54 7.37
CA GLN A 381 10.11 -8.60 7.04
C GLN A 381 11.31 -8.10 6.21
N GLN A 382 11.08 -7.22 5.24
CA GLN A 382 12.14 -6.77 4.33
C GLN A 382 12.05 -5.26 4.05
N PRO A 383 13.18 -4.57 3.85
CA PRO A 383 13.19 -3.12 3.60
C PRO A 383 12.37 -2.66 2.39
N SER A 384 12.33 -3.44 1.31
CA SER A 384 11.48 -3.18 0.15
C SER A 384 10.00 -3.36 0.47
N VAL A 385 9.63 -4.31 1.34
CA VAL A 385 8.24 -4.48 1.77
C VAL A 385 7.82 -3.31 2.67
N GLN A 386 8.67 -2.94 3.63
CA GLN A 386 8.47 -1.80 4.53
C GLN A 386 8.17 -0.51 3.77
N GLY A 387 8.96 -0.21 2.72
CA GLY A 387 8.75 1.00 1.91
C GLY A 387 7.39 1.02 1.21
N GLY A 388 6.99 -0.10 0.60
CA GLY A 388 5.70 -0.22 -0.07
C GLY A 388 4.51 -0.14 0.89
N VAL A 389 4.64 -0.77 2.06
CA VAL A 389 3.64 -0.72 3.14
C VAL A 389 3.50 0.70 3.70
N ALA A 390 4.62 1.41 3.87
CA ALA A 390 4.61 2.81 4.29
C ALA A 390 3.81 3.67 3.30
N ILE A 391 4.07 3.50 2.00
CA ILE A 391 3.37 4.24 0.94
C ILE A 391 1.89 3.86 0.92
N LEU A 392 1.55 2.58 1.08
CA LEU A 392 0.19 2.09 1.17
C LEU A 392 -0.57 2.76 2.32
N ILE A 393 -0.07 2.68 3.56
CA ILE A 393 -0.73 3.26 4.73
C ILE A 393 -0.89 4.78 4.54
N ALA A 394 0.16 5.46 4.07
CA ALA A 394 0.10 6.91 3.88
C ALA A 394 -0.88 7.33 2.77
N ALA A 395 -0.92 6.59 1.65
CA ALA A 395 -1.85 6.84 0.56
C ALA A 395 -3.31 6.58 0.98
N THR A 396 -3.57 5.48 1.70
CA THR A 396 -4.89 5.14 2.24
C THR A 396 -5.36 6.18 3.25
N TRP A 397 -4.50 6.57 4.19
CA TRP A 397 -4.81 7.62 5.16
C TRP A 397 -5.20 8.94 4.48
N LEU A 398 -4.41 9.34 3.48
CA LEU A 398 -4.65 10.58 2.76
C LEU A 398 -5.93 10.50 1.92
N SER A 399 -6.21 9.37 1.26
CA SER A 399 -7.41 9.22 0.44
C SER A 399 -8.68 9.29 1.27
N ILE A 400 -8.71 8.61 2.42
CA ILE A 400 -9.85 8.67 3.37
C ILE A 400 -10.06 10.10 3.88
N LYS A 401 -8.97 10.81 4.22
CA LYS A 401 -9.07 12.19 4.68
C LYS A 401 -9.62 13.13 3.61
N LEU A 402 -9.25 12.92 2.34
CA LEU A 402 -9.79 13.69 1.22
C LEU A 402 -11.27 13.39 0.99
N ASP A 403 -11.67 12.11 1.09
CA ASP A 403 -13.08 11.72 0.99
C ASP A 403 -13.93 12.39 2.08
N ALA A 404 -13.46 12.35 3.33
CA ALA A 404 -14.14 13.00 4.46
C ALA A 404 -14.25 14.52 4.29
N ARG A 405 -13.23 15.16 3.71
CA ARG A 405 -13.28 16.60 3.42
C ARG A 405 -14.30 16.91 2.31
N ASN A 406 -14.32 16.10 1.26
CA ASN A 406 -15.24 16.29 0.14
C ASN A 406 -16.69 16.06 0.57
N SER A 407 -16.95 15.08 1.44
CA SER A 407 -18.30 14.85 1.99
C SER A 407 -18.81 16.02 2.83
N LEU A 408 -17.93 16.67 3.61
CA LEU A 408 -18.30 17.86 4.38
C LEU A 408 -18.66 19.02 3.46
N ILE A 409 -17.85 19.27 2.43
CA ILE A 409 -18.09 20.35 1.47
C ILE A 409 -19.42 20.13 0.73
N HIS A 410 -19.64 18.93 0.19
CA HIS A 410 -20.88 18.63 -0.53
C HIS A 410 -22.11 18.61 0.37
N GLY A 411 -21.99 18.18 1.64
CA GLY A 411 -23.07 18.28 2.61
C GLY A 411 -23.48 19.72 2.86
N THR A 412 -22.52 20.63 3.07
CA THR A 412 -22.81 22.06 3.29
C THR A 412 -23.47 22.71 2.07
N TYR A 413 -23.10 22.32 0.85
CA TYR A 413 -23.75 22.83 -0.36
C TYR A 413 -25.15 22.25 -0.57
N ALA A 414 -25.36 20.95 -0.30
CA ALA A 414 -26.67 20.33 -0.41
C ALA A 414 -27.67 20.94 0.58
N ASP A 415 -27.24 21.16 1.83
CA ASP A 415 -28.06 21.82 2.85
C ASP A 415 -28.31 23.30 2.49
N GLY A 416 -27.31 23.98 1.93
CA GLY A 416 -27.42 25.35 1.45
C GLY A 416 -28.39 25.51 0.26
N GLU A 417 -28.32 24.61 -0.74
CA GLU A 417 -29.24 24.59 -1.87
C GLU A 417 -30.66 24.22 -1.42
N GLN A 418 -30.82 23.27 -0.49
CA GLN A 418 -32.12 22.94 0.09
C GLN A 418 -32.72 24.14 0.84
N HIS A 419 -31.94 24.82 1.68
CA HIS A 419 -32.40 26.04 2.35
C HIS A 419 -32.72 27.18 1.39
N ALA A 420 -31.91 27.37 0.34
CA ALA A 420 -32.17 28.39 -0.69
C ALA A 420 -33.45 28.07 -1.48
N MET A 421 -33.67 26.80 -1.85
CA MET A 421 -34.90 26.34 -2.49
C MET A 421 -36.11 26.53 -1.58
N GLU A 422 -35.99 26.21 -0.29
CA GLU A 422 -37.06 26.38 0.69
C GLU A 422 -37.41 27.87 0.91
N GLN A 423 -36.40 28.75 1.02
CA GLN A 423 -36.62 30.20 1.13
C GLN A 423 -37.23 30.79 -0.14
N SER A 424 -36.80 30.34 -1.32
CA SER A 424 -37.40 30.74 -2.60
C SER A 424 -38.87 30.32 -2.67
N ALA A 425 -39.19 29.08 -2.28
CA ALA A 425 -40.56 28.58 -2.21
C ALA A 425 -41.44 29.40 -1.24
N LYS A 426 -40.93 29.72 -0.04
CA LYS A 426 -41.63 30.59 0.94
C LYS A 426 -41.86 31.99 0.37
N THR A 427 -40.89 32.55 -0.34
CA THR A 427 -41.00 33.88 -0.97
C THR A 427 -42.07 33.89 -2.06
N VAL A 428 -42.08 32.89 -2.94
CA VAL A 428 -43.11 32.73 -3.99
C VAL A 428 -44.49 32.53 -3.39
N ALA A 429 -44.61 31.70 -2.35
CA ALA A 429 -45.88 31.49 -1.64
C ALA A 429 -46.40 32.79 -1.01
N SER A 430 -45.54 33.58 -0.38
CA SER A 430 -45.92 34.88 0.21
C SER A 430 -46.42 35.87 -0.85
N ARG A 431 -45.76 35.94 -2.01
CA ARG A 431 -46.18 36.79 -3.13
C ARG A 431 -47.54 36.36 -3.69
N ARG A 432 -47.76 35.06 -3.88
CA ARG A 432 -49.06 34.53 -4.32
C ARG A 432 -50.17 34.86 -3.32
N ALA A 433 -49.91 34.71 -2.02
CA ALA A 433 -50.87 35.08 -0.99
C ALA A 433 -51.17 36.59 -0.97
N GLY A 434 -50.17 37.43 -1.21
CA GLY A 434 -50.35 38.88 -1.35
C GLY A 434 -51.22 39.26 -2.55
N ILE A 435 -50.94 38.68 -3.72
CA ILE A 435 -51.74 38.90 -4.94
C ILE A 435 -53.19 38.45 -4.72
N ARG A 436 -53.41 37.31 -4.08
CA ARG A 436 -54.77 36.82 -3.77
C ARG A 436 -55.55 37.78 -2.86
N ARG A 437 -54.91 38.31 -1.80
CA ARG A 437 -55.55 39.30 -0.92
C ARG A 437 -55.86 40.61 -1.64
N LEU A 438 -55.02 41.04 -2.59
CA LEU A 438 -55.29 42.22 -3.41
C LEU A 438 -56.49 41.99 -4.34
N ALA A 439 -56.59 40.81 -4.96
CA ALA A 439 -57.74 40.44 -5.79
C ALA A 439 -59.05 40.37 -4.99
N GLU A 440 -59.02 39.80 -3.78
CA GLU A 440 -60.17 39.76 -2.86
C GLU A 440 -60.59 41.18 -2.41
N ARG A 441 -59.65 42.09 -2.18
CA ARG A 441 -59.93 43.51 -1.88
C ARG A 441 -60.51 44.28 -3.07
N SER A 442 -60.07 44.00 -4.30
CA SER A 442 -60.66 44.65 -5.48
C SER A 442 -62.10 44.20 -5.76
N ALA A 443 -62.46 42.97 -5.39
CA ALA A 443 -63.81 42.44 -5.58
C ALA A 443 -64.87 43.04 -4.62
N THR A 444 -64.44 43.73 -3.56
CA THR A 444 -65.33 44.34 -2.56
C THR A 444 -65.52 45.84 -2.73
N TRP A 445 -65.00 46.43 -3.82
CA TRP A 445 -65.27 47.83 -4.11
C TRP A 445 -66.72 48.04 -4.55
N PRO A 446 -67.50 48.90 -3.86
CA PRO A 446 -68.87 49.21 -4.26
C PRO A 446 -68.86 49.91 -5.61
N SER A 447 -69.61 49.38 -6.58
CA SER A 447 -69.87 50.04 -7.85
C SER A 447 -70.53 51.39 -7.58
N ARG A 448 -69.81 52.49 -7.88
CA ARG A 448 -70.35 53.84 -7.96
C ARG A 448 -70.71 54.17 -9.38
#